data_AF-A0A3M0FZI1-F1
#
_entry.id   AF-A0A3M0FZI1-F1
#
_cell.length_a   1.000
_cell.length_b   1.000
_cell.length_c   1.000
_cell.angle_alpha   90.00
_cell.angle_beta   90.00
_cell.angle_gamma   90.00
#
_symmetry.space_group_name_H-M   'P 1'
#
loop_
_entity.id
_entity.type
_entity.pdbx_description
1 polymer ?
#
loop_
_entity_poly.entity_id
_entity_poly.type
_entity_poly.pdbx_seq_one_letter_code
_entity_poly.pdbx_strand_id
1 'polypeptide(L)' 'MSFESLTVKLKDGSTYYFPAGPVTGDPSPRVDNLRFAIDNGTTFRSVDESGEMREFNGADVHNYHLA' A
#
# COMPACT_ATOMS: atom_id res chain seq x y z
N MET A 1 -15.78 14.39 1.79
CA MET A 1 -14.66 13.81 1.01
C MET A 1 -14.25 12.56 1.75
N SER A 2 -14.52 11.39 1.19
CA SER A 2 -14.14 10.11 1.81
C SER A 2 -12.63 9.97 1.68
N PHE A 3 -11.92 10.03 2.79
CA PHE A 3 -10.51 9.65 2.83
C PHE A 3 -10.49 8.13 2.85
N GLU A 4 -10.46 7.51 1.67
CA GLU A 4 -10.28 6.07 1.60
C GLU A 4 -8.91 5.74 2.23
N SER A 5 -8.86 4.71 3.07
CA SER A 5 -7.62 4.24 3.71
C SER A 5 -7.32 2.81 3.30
N LEU A 6 -6.07 2.57 2.91
CA LEU A 6 -5.56 1.31 2.42
C LEU A 6 -4.79 0.62 3.55
N THR A 7 -5.38 -0.40 4.14
CA THR A 7 -4.73 -1.26 5.11
C THR A 7 -4.05 -2.43 4.39
N VAL A 8 -2.78 -2.69 4.68
CA VAL A 8 -2.01 -3.80 4.11
C VAL A 8 -1.49 -4.69 5.23
N LYS A 9 -1.82 -5.98 5.17
CA LYS A 9 -1.30 -6.99 6.10
C LYS A 9 -0.27 -7.84 5.39
N LEU A 10 0.92 -7.93 5.96
CA LEU A 10 1.99 -8.82 5.50
C LEU A 10 1.85 -10.21 6.13
N LYS A 11 2.47 -11.20 5.50
CA LYS A 11 2.53 -12.60 5.97
C LYS A 11 3.29 -12.75 7.29
N ASP A 12 4.21 -11.83 7.57
CA ASP A 12 4.95 -11.74 8.83
C ASP A 12 4.07 -11.31 10.02
N GLY A 13 2.83 -10.84 9.76
CA GLY A 13 1.91 -10.32 10.78
C GLY A 13 1.95 -8.80 10.94
N SER A 14 2.94 -8.14 10.32
CA SER A 14 3.01 -6.69 10.22
C SER A 14 1.80 -6.11 9.46
N THR A 15 1.17 -5.07 10.02
CA THR A 15 0.05 -4.35 9.38
C THR A 15 0.44 -2.88 9.19
N TYR A 16 0.27 -2.38 7.97
CA TYR A 16 0.56 -1.00 7.59
C TYR A 16 -0.70 -0.31 7.09
N TYR A 17 -0.80 0.99 7.37
CA TYR A 17 -1.94 1.81 6.98
C TYR A 17 -1.45 2.92 6.06
N PHE A 18 -2.04 3.00 4.87
CA PHE A 18 -1.70 3.98 3.84
C PHE A 18 -2.91 4.85 3.56
N PRO A 19 -2.73 6.16 3.30
CA PRO A 19 -3.82 6.96 2.76
C PRO A 19 -4.12 6.46 1.34
N ALA A 20 -5.35 6.11 0.98
CA ALA A 20 -5.64 5.65 -0.39
C ALA A 20 -5.62 6.78 -1.43
N GLY A 21 -5.43 8.03 -0.99
CA GLY A 21 -5.21 9.17 -1.86
C GLY A 21 -4.01 9.02 -2.79
N PRO A 22 -3.92 9.88 -3.83
CA PRO A 22 -2.86 9.83 -4.81
C PRO A 22 -1.49 9.94 -4.15
N VAL A 23 -0.52 9.21 -4.68
CA VAL A 23 0.88 9.43 -4.32
C VAL A 23 1.25 10.83 -4.79
N THR A 24 1.89 11.62 -3.94
CA THR A 24 2.35 12.96 -4.35
C THR A 24 3.25 12.84 -5.58
N GLY A 25 2.77 13.28 -6.74
CA GLY A 25 3.48 13.21 -8.02
C GLY A 25 3.08 12.08 -8.97
N ASP A 26 2.25 11.12 -8.54
CA ASP A 26 1.74 10.05 -9.40
C ASP A 26 0.20 9.97 -9.29
N PRO A 27 -0.55 10.14 -10.39
CA PRO A 27 -2.01 10.11 -10.37
C PRO A 27 -2.58 8.71 -10.09
N SER A 28 -1.73 7.69 -10.04
CA SER A 28 -2.12 6.31 -9.80
C SER A 28 -2.49 6.09 -8.32
N PRO A 29 -3.63 5.45 -8.03
CA PRO A 29 -3.97 5.05 -6.66
C PRO A 29 -2.89 4.17 -6.05
N ARG A 30 -2.58 4.38 -4.76
CA ARG A 30 -1.64 3.50 -4.02
C ARG A 30 -2.07 2.04 -4.09
N VAL A 31 -3.38 1.77 -4.14
CA VAL A 31 -3.92 0.41 -4.25
C VAL A 31 -3.57 -0.26 -5.59
N ASP A 32 -3.53 0.47 -6.69
CA ASP A 32 -3.14 -0.09 -8.00
C ASP A 32 -1.65 -0.44 -8.01
N ASN A 33 -0.82 0.44 -7.46
CA ASN A 33 0.61 0.16 -7.28
C ASN A 33 0.84 -1.06 -6.38
N LEU A 34 0.03 -1.23 -5.32
CA LEU A 34 0.08 -2.39 -4.46
C LEU A 34 -0.34 -3.67 -5.20
N ARG A 35 -1.45 -3.62 -5.95
CA ARG A 35 -1.91 -4.76 -6.76
C ARG A 35 -0.86 -5.16 -7.79
N PHE A 36 -0.25 -4.19 -8.46
CA PHE A 36 0.83 -4.44 -9.39
C PHE A 36 2.03 -5.12 -8.72
N ALA A 37 2.43 -4.64 -7.53
CA ALA A 37 3.50 -5.25 -6.76
C ALA A 37 3.21 -6.68 -6.33
N ILE A 38 1.97 -6.97 -5.91
CA ILE A 38 1.54 -8.32 -5.54
C ILE A 38 1.54 -9.25 -6.76
N ASP A 39 0.97 -8.79 -7.88
CA ASP A 39 0.81 -9.59 -9.10
C ASP A 39 2.16 -9.89 -9.78
N ASN A 40 3.08 -8.93 -9.76
CA ASN A 40 4.40 -9.07 -10.37
C ASN A 40 5.49 -9.51 -9.39
N GLY A 41 5.18 -9.64 -8.09
CA GLY A 41 6.16 -9.93 -7.04
C GLY A 41 7.25 -8.85 -6.90
N THR A 42 6.91 -7.59 -7.20
CA THR A 42 7.84 -6.46 -7.11
C THR A 42 7.72 -5.74 -5.78
N THR A 43 8.65 -4.83 -5.52
CA THR A 43 8.68 -4.05 -4.28
C THR A 43 7.66 -2.91 -4.34
N PHE A 44 6.75 -2.88 -3.37
CA PHE A 44 5.86 -1.75 -3.14
C PHE A 44 6.54 -0.74 -2.22
N ARG A 45 6.60 0.53 -2.64
CA ARG A 45 7.14 1.63 -1.86
C ARG A 45 6.12 2.75 -1.77
N SER A 46 5.69 3.07 -0.55
CA SER A 46 4.76 4.18 -0.34
C SER A 46 4.87 4.78 1.05
N VAL A 47 4.42 6.03 1.15
CA VAL A 47 4.36 6.75 2.43
C VAL A 47 3.08 6.38 3.15
N ASP A 48 3.21 5.95 4.40
CA ASP A 48 2.10 5.57 5.28
C ASP A 48 1.36 6.79 5.85
N GLU A 49 0.33 6.56 6.65
CA GLU A 49 -0.45 7.63 7.30
C GLU A 49 0.37 8.50 8.26
N SER A 50 1.48 7.95 8.78
CA SER A 50 2.40 8.65 9.68
C SER A 50 3.41 9.55 8.93
N GLY A 51 3.42 9.50 7.60
CA GLY A 51 4.41 10.20 6.79
C GLY A 51 5.75 9.46 6.67
N GLU A 52 5.82 8.21 7.15
CA GLU A 52 6.98 7.35 7.05
C GLU A 52 6.96 6.56 5.73
N MET A 53 8.12 6.49 5.10
CA MET A 53 8.29 5.68 3.91
C MET A 53 8.35 4.20 4.28
N ARG A 54 7.37 3.43 3.81
CA ARG A 54 7.33 1.97 3.95
C ARG A 54 7.64 1.31 2.61
N GLU A 55 8.47 0.28 2.68
CA GLU A 55 8.85 -0.53 1.53
C GLU A 55 8.75 -2.01 1.90
N PHE A 56 8.07 -2.80 1.09
CA PHE A 56 7.94 -4.25 1.27
C PHE A 56 7.69 -4.95 -0.07
N ASN A 57 7.96 -6.25 -0.14
CA ASN A 57 7.68 -7.02 -1.35
C ASN A 57 6.18 -7.30 -1.46
N GLY A 58 5.59 -7.11 -2.65
CA GLY A 58 4.21 -7.49 -2.91
C GLY A 58 3.94 -8.98 -2.68
N ALA A 59 4.94 -9.84 -2.88
CA ALA A 59 4.87 -11.27 -2.57
C ALA A 59 4.71 -11.56 -1.07
N ASP A 60 5.11 -10.63 -0.20
CA ASP A 60 4.97 -10.74 1.26
C ASP A 60 3.61 -10.24 1.76
N VAL A 61 2.79 -9.65 0.88
CA VAL A 61 1.43 -9.23 1.23
C VAL A 61 0.56 -10.46 1.42
N HIS A 62 -0.10 -10.51 2.58
CA HIS A 62 -1.10 -11.52 2.89
C HIS A 62 -2.48 -11.09 2.42
N ASN A 63 -2.90 -9.86 2.78
CA ASN A 63 -4.11 -9.24 2.25
C ASN A 63 -4.01 -7.71 2.29
N TYR A 64 -4.94 -7.05 1.60
CA TYR A 64 -5.14 -5.62 1.71
C TYR A 64 -6.65 -5.31 1.78
N HIS A 65 -6.99 -4.19 2.40
CA HIS A 65 -8.35 -3.72 2.56
C HIS A 65 -8.40 -2.22 2.27
N LEU A 66 -9.38 -1.82 1.47
CA LEU A 66 -9.67 -0.41 1.17
C LEU A 66 -10.97 -0.06 1.89
N ALA A 67 -10.89 0.87 2.85
CA ALA A 67 -11.99 1.32 3.69
C ALA A 67 -12.41 2.75 3.35
#